data_AF-A0AAJ5S7U6-F1
#
_entry.id   AF-A0AAJ5S7U6-F1
#
_cell.length_a   1.000
_cell.length_b   1.000
_cell.length_c   1.000
_cell.angle_alpha   90.00
_cell.angle_beta   90.00
_cell.angle_gamma   90.00
#
_symmetry.space_group_name_H-M   'P 1'
#
loop_
_entity.id
_entity.type
_entity.pdbx_description
1 polymer ?
#
loop_
_entity_poly.entity_id
_entity_poly.type
_entity_poly.pdbx_seq_one_letter_code
_entity_poly.pdbx_strand_id
1 'polypeptide(L)'
;MRESVLMERYAQRAIDKRRKDEDANRKIGSFLLIQYHAQGEYLCEALKKMSQMERQIYISKHTELIESSDGAEGINVVWCPNSQVLTHRLLTAEMRKEHEGRHYLGSWVRRVGPHQREALRAQLRQRLEVRVAQRQHQKNQLVMDFNQVQAS
;
A
#
# COMPACT_ATOMS: atom_id res chain seq x y z
N MET A 1 46.37 3.10 -22.87
CA MET A 1 45.24 3.90 -23.41
C MET A 1 43.91 3.14 -23.58
N ARG A 2 43.85 1.80 -23.38
CA ARG A 2 42.58 1.02 -23.48
C ARG A 2 41.84 0.85 -22.15
N GLU A 3 42.55 0.81 -21.02
CA GLU A 3 41.94 0.65 -19.70
C GLU A 3 41.21 1.90 -19.20
N SER A 4 41.70 3.10 -19.53
CA SER A 4 41.02 4.36 -19.18
C SER A 4 39.63 4.46 -19.78
N VAL A 5 39.50 4.09 -21.07
CA VAL A 5 38.22 4.06 -21.80
C VAL A 5 37.27 3.00 -21.22
N LEU A 6 37.81 1.87 -20.74
CA LEU A 6 37.03 0.81 -20.11
C LEU A 6 36.47 1.27 -18.76
N MET A 7 37.32 1.89 -17.93
CA MET A 7 36.93 2.43 -16.62
C MET A 7 35.92 3.58 -16.74
N GLU A 8 36.07 4.42 -17.75
CA GLU A 8 35.12 5.49 -18.07
C GLU A 8 33.74 4.94 -18.45
N ARG A 9 33.67 3.85 -19.21
CA ARG A 9 32.40 3.15 -19.51
C ARG A 9 31.77 2.51 -18.28
N TYR A 10 32.56 1.95 -17.36
CA TYR A 10 32.03 1.41 -16.10
C TYR A 10 31.49 2.52 -15.19
N ALA A 11 32.20 3.64 -15.10
CA ALA A 11 31.74 4.81 -14.38
C ALA A 11 30.42 5.34 -14.97
N GLN A 12 30.33 5.44 -16.30
CA GLN A 12 29.12 5.89 -16.98
C GLN A 12 27.93 4.95 -16.73
N ARG A 13 28.13 3.63 -16.79
CA ARG A 13 27.07 2.65 -16.45
C ARG A 13 26.61 2.75 -15.00
N ALA A 14 27.53 2.99 -14.06
CA ALA A 14 27.18 3.17 -12.66
C ALA A 14 26.37 4.45 -12.43
N ILE A 15 26.71 5.54 -13.13
CA ILE A 15 25.95 6.79 -13.12
C ILE A 15 24.56 6.59 -13.73
N ASP A 16 24.47 5.94 -14.88
CA ASP A 16 23.20 5.67 -15.56
C ASP A 16 22.29 4.76 -14.72
N LYS A 17 22.86 3.80 -13.98
CA LYS A 17 22.11 2.97 -13.03
C LYS A 17 21.58 3.80 -11.87
N ARG A 18 22.40 4.66 -11.25
CA ARG A 18 21.96 5.55 -10.16
C ARG A 18 20.85 6.50 -10.64
N ARG A 19 20.97 7.07 -11.85
CA ARG A 19 19.92 7.92 -12.43
C ARG A 19 18.61 7.17 -12.65
N LYS A 20 18.66 5.93 -13.14
CA LYS A 20 17.46 5.09 -13.29
C LYS A 20 16.81 4.79 -11.94
N ASP A 21 17.60 4.49 -10.92
CA ASP A 21 17.11 4.25 -9.55
C ASP A 21 16.53 5.53 -8.92
N GLU A 22 17.15 6.69 -9.15
CA GLU A 22 16.64 8.00 -8.72
C GLU A 22 15.33 8.38 -9.42
N ASP A 23 15.19 8.14 -10.73
CA ASP A 23 13.95 8.39 -11.48
C ASP A 23 12.84 7.41 -11.08
N ALA A 24 13.17 6.15 -10.82
CA ALA A 24 12.23 5.17 -10.26
C ALA A 24 11.75 5.62 -8.87
N ASN A 25 12.67 6.06 -8.02
CA ASN A 25 12.34 6.60 -6.69
C ASN A 25 11.56 7.91 -6.75
N ARG A 26 11.82 8.79 -7.73
CA ARG A 26 11.01 10.00 -7.96
C ARG A 26 9.59 9.67 -8.38
N LYS A 27 9.41 8.68 -9.25
CA LYS A 27 8.07 8.18 -9.65
C LYS A 27 7.35 7.52 -8.49
N ILE A 28 8.06 6.78 -7.63
CA ILE A 28 7.52 6.23 -6.38
C ILE A 28 7.12 7.37 -5.44
N GLY A 29 7.95 8.41 -5.28
CA GLY A 29 7.67 9.58 -4.45
C GLY A 29 6.47 10.40 -4.92
N SER A 30 6.35 10.65 -6.23
CA SER A 30 5.20 11.35 -6.81
C SER A 30 3.91 10.52 -6.74
N PHE A 31 4.00 9.19 -6.94
CA PHE A 31 2.87 8.29 -6.77
C PHE A 31 2.42 8.17 -5.30
N LEU A 32 3.37 8.09 -4.36
CA LEU A 32 3.09 8.15 -2.92
C LEU A 32 2.34 9.44 -2.57
N LEU A 33 2.75 10.58 -3.14
CA LEU A 33 2.13 11.88 -2.94
C LEU A 33 0.71 11.96 -3.53
N ILE A 34 0.45 11.39 -4.71
CA ILE A 34 -0.89 11.41 -5.35
C ILE A 34 -1.90 10.56 -4.58
N GLN A 35 -1.53 9.38 -4.07
CA GLN A 35 -2.44 8.59 -3.24
C GLN A 35 -2.58 9.14 -1.82
N TYR A 36 -1.53 9.79 -1.29
CA TYR A 36 -1.67 10.68 -0.12
C TYR A 36 -2.60 11.85 -0.40
N HIS A 37 -2.69 12.34 -1.64
CA HIS A 37 -3.61 13.41 -2.02
C HIS A 37 -5.07 12.94 -1.99
N ALA A 38 -5.38 11.77 -2.56
CA ALA A 38 -6.74 11.21 -2.49
C ALA A 38 -7.16 10.85 -1.05
N GLN A 39 -6.24 10.28 -0.25
CA GLN A 39 -6.46 10.10 1.19
C GLN A 39 -6.60 11.45 1.90
N GLY A 40 -5.79 12.43 1.50
CA GLY A 40 -5.76 13.79 2.00
C GLY A 40 -7.06 14.54 1.75
N GLU A 41 -7.69 14.39 0.58
CA GLU A 41 -8.98 15.00 0.26
C GLU A 41 -10.09 14.46 1.16
N TYR A 42 -10.21 13.14 1.29
CA TYR A 42 -11.19 12.53 2.18
C TYR A 42 -10.99 12.93 3.64
N LEU A 43 -9.73 13.01 4.11
CA LEU A 43 -9.41 13.47 5.46
C LEU A 43 -9.68 14.97 5.64
N CYS A 44 -9.34 15.79 4.64
CA CYS A 44 -9.61 17.22 4.66
C CYS A 44 -11.12 17.49 4.69
N GLU A 45 -11.92 16.74 3.96
CA GLU A 45 -13.38 16.87 3.99
C GLU A 45 -13.95 16.38 5.33
N ALA A 46 -13.57 15.20 5.78
CA ALA A 46 -14.05 14.59 7.03
C ALA A 46 -13.71 15.43 8.27
N LEU A 47 -12.57 16.12 8.25
CA LEU A 47 -12.07 16.95 9.35
C LEU A 47 -12.01 18.44 8.98
N LYS A 48 -12.84 18.91 8.05
CA LYS A 48 -12.79 20.28 7.50
C LYS A 48 -12.93 21.39 8.54
N LYS A 49 -13.56 21.10 9.69
CA LYS A 49 -13.75 22.05 10.80
C LYS A 49 -12.50 22.26 11.67
N MET A 50 -11.47 21.43 11.48
CA MET A 50 -10.21 21.51 12.22
C MET A 50 -9.15 22.25 11.40
N SER A 51 -8.28 23.01 12.07
CA SER A 51 -7.06 23.55 11.46
C SER A 51 -6.14 22.42 10.98
N GLN A 52 -5.15 22.73 10.14
CA GLN A 52 -4.23 21.72 9.62
C GLN A 52 -3.44 21.03 10.74
N MET A 53 -2.99 21.77 11.75
CA MET A 53 -2.25 21.24 12.90
C MET A 53 -3.13 20.32 13.75
N GLU A 54 -4.35 20.75 14.06
CA GLU A 54 -5.32 19.93 14.81
C GLU A 54 -5.66 18.63 14.06
N ARG A 55 -5.81 18.70 12.72
CA ARG A 55 -6.03 17.51 11.89
C ARG A 55 -4.90 16.51 12.03
N GLN A 56 -3.65 16.93 11.95
CA GLN A 56 -2.50 16.03 12.07
C GLN A 56 -2.45 15.34 13.44
N ILE A 57 -2.66 16.11 14.52
CA ILE A 57 -2.72 15.58 15.89
C ILE A 57 -3.91 14.62 16.05
N TYR A 58 -5.05 14.94 15.44
CA TYR A 58 -6.24 14.10 15.50
C TYR A 58 -6.00 12.77 14.79
N ILE A 59 -5.49 12.82 13.56
CA ILE A 59 -5.23 11.64 12.73
C ILE A 59 -4.27 10.69 13.45
N SER A 60 -3.17 11.19 14.02
CA SER A 60 -2.19 10.33 14.71
C SER A 60 -2.78 9.60 15.93
N LYS A 61 -3.75 10.20 16.62
CA LYS A 61 -4.42 9.60 17.79
C LYS A 61 -5.59 8.67 17.44
N HIS A 62 -6.18 8.83 16.25
CA HIS A 62 -7.40 8.12 15.86
C HIS A 62 -7.19 7.21 14.65
N THR A 63 -5.94 6.85 14.34
CA THR A 63 -5.61 5.89 13.29
C THR A 63 -5.47 4.49 13.88
N GLU A 64 -6.03 3.50 13.19
CA GLU A 64 -5.88 2.07 13.47
C GLU A 64 -5.46 1.37 12.18
N LEU A 65 -4.52 0.42 12.27
CA LEU A 65 -4.20 -0.48 11.17
C LEU A 65 -4.84 -1.84 11.47
N ILE A 66 -5.68 -2.32 10.56
CA ILE A 66 -6.25 -3.66 10.60
C ILE A 66 -5.51 -4.49 9.56
N GLU A 67 -4.76 -5.49 10.00
CA GLU A 67 -3.90 -6.30 9.14
C GLU A 67 -4.58 -7.61 8.72
N SER A 68 -4.18 -8.14 7.57
CA SER A 68 -4.53 -9.50 7.18
C SER A 68 -3.75 -10.53 7.99
N SER A 69 -4.31 -11.73 8.16
CA SER A 69 -3.64 -12.83 8.89
C SER A 69 -2.27 -13.24 8.33
N ASP A 70 -2.04 -13.05 7.02
CA ASP A 70 -0.76 -13.32 6.36
C ASP A 70 0.21 -12.14 6.40
N GLY A 71 -0.18 -11.00 6.98
CA GLY A 71 0.63 -9.78 7.07
C GLY A 71 0.93 -9.10 5.72
N ALA A 72 0.34 -9.57 4.62
CA ALA A 72 0.63 -9.08 3.27
C ALA A 72 -0.04 -7.72 2.98
N GLU A 73 -1.21 -7.49 3.57
CA GLU A 73 -2.04 -6.32 3.34
C GLU A 73 -2.64 -5.80 4.64
N GLY A 74 -3.13 -4.57 4.62
CA GLY A 74 -3.90 -4.03 5.73
C GLY A 74 -4.75 -2.86 5.33
N ILE A 75 -5.66 -2.44 6.20
CA ILE A 75 -6.50 -1.27 6.01
C ILE A 75 -6.19 -0.30 7.15
N ASN A 76 -5.58 0.83 6.80
CA ASN A 76 -5.50 1.97 7.71
C ASN A 76 -6.88 2.62 7.79
N VAL A 77 -7.41 2.77 9.00
CA VAL A 77 -8.67 3.45 9.28
C VAL A 77 -8.37 4.68 10.11
N VAL A 78 -8.82 5.85 9.67
CA VAL A 78 -8.89 7.05 10.50
C VAL A 78 -10.31 7.20 11.01
N TRP A 79 -10.45 7.11 12.34
CA TRP A 79 -11.74 7.07 13.00
C TRP A 79 -12.30 8.48 13.26
N CYS A 80 -12.87 9.14 12.25
CA CYS A 80 -13.51 10.44 12.46
C CYS A 80 -14.92 10.31 13.10
N PRO A 81 -15.52 11.43 13.54
CA PRO A 81 -16.79 11.37 14.27
C PRO A 81 -17.95 10.72 13.51
N ASN A 82 -18.12 11.08 12.23
CA ASN A 82 -19.29 10.67 11.42
C ASN A 82 -18.92 9.96 10.10
N SER A 83 -17.63 9.91 9.77
CA SER A 83 -17.12 9.31 8.55
C SER A 83 -15.75 8.72 8.82
N GLN A 84 -15.54 7.48 8.45
CA GLN A 84 -14.28 6.79 8.62
C GLN A 84 -13.57 6.82 7.28
N VAL A 85 -12.31 7.25 7.27
CA VAL A 85 -11.49 7.25 6.05
C VAL A 85 -10.63 6.00 6.08
N LEU A 86 -10.72 5.19 5.02
CA LEU A 86 -10.07 3.89 4.93
C LEU A 86 -9.10 3.89 3.77
N THR A 87 -7.92 3.32 3.98
CA THR A 87 -6.88 3.20 2.97
C THR A 87 -6.31 1.79 3.00
N HIS A 88 -6.48 1.06 1.89
CA HIS A 88 -5.95 -0.30 1.75
C HIS A 88 -4.48 -0.25 1.36
N ARG A 89 -3.62 -0.75 2.24
CA ARG A 89 -2.16 -0.79 2.14
C ARG A 89 -1.66 -2.16 1.72
N LEU A 90 -0.61 -2.16 0.92
CA LEU A 90 0.24 -3.31 0.67
C LEU A 90 1.46 -3.22 1.59
N LEU A 91 1.65 -4.20 2.46
CA LEU A 91 2.62 -4.13 3.54
C LEU A 91 3.95 -4.79 3.14
N THR A 92 3.91 -5.90 2.40
CA THR A 92 5.10 -6.65 2.00
C THR A 92 5.69 -6.17 0.68
N ALA A 93 6.94 -6.51 0.40
CA ALA A 93 7.61 -6.13 -0.85
C ALA A 93 7.08 -6.95 -2.04
N GLU A 94 6.71 -8.20 -1.79
CA GLU A 94 6.15 -9.14 -2.76
C GLU A 94 4.83 -8.60 -3.31
N MET A 95 3.90 -8.23 -2.43
CA MET A 95 2.62 -7.64 -2.84
C MET A 95 2.82 -6.33 -3.61
N ARG A 96 3.75 -5.49 -3.16
CA ARG A 96 4.07 -4.25 -3.88
C ARG A 96 4.59 -4.56 -5.27
N LYS A 97 5.46 -5.56 -5.43
CA LYS A 97 5.98 -5.99 -6.74
C LYS A 97 4.87 -6.51 -7.66
N GLU A 98 3.95 -7.31 -7.14
CA GLU A 98 2.75 -7.80 -7.87
C GLU A 98 1.86 -6.65 -8.34
N HIS A 99 1.82 -5.55 -7.59
CA HIS A 99 1.04 -4.36 -7.89
C HIS A 99 1.89 -3.19 -8.42
N GLU A 100 2.86 -3.45 -9.30
CA GLU A 100 3.63 -2.41 -10.02
C GLU A 100 4.38 -1.42 -9.09
N GLY A 101 4.80 -1.87 -7.91
CA GLY A 101 5.45 -1.04 -6.89
C GLY A 101 4.50 -0.14 -6.08
N ARG A 102 3.17 -0.26 -6.26
CA ARG A 102 2.20 0.55 -5.52
C ARG A 102 2.22 0.20 -4.04
N HIS A 103 2.04 1.18 -3.18
CA HIS A 103 1.95 0.97 -1.73
C HIS A 103 0.50 0.84 -1.22
N TYR A 104 -0.47 1.24 -2.05
CA TYR A 104 -1.88 1.24 -1.70
C TYR A 104 -2.72 0.78 -2.89
N LEU A 105 -3.81 0.08 -2.58
CA LEU A 105 -4.79 -0.33 -3.58
C LEU A 105 -5.89 0.73 -3.77
N GLY A 106 -6.16 1.54 -2.75
CA GLY A 106 -7.10 2.65 -2.84
C GLY A 106 -7.55 3.18 -1.48
N SER A 107 -8.25 4.31 -1.52
CA SER A 107 -8.86 4.95 -0.35
C SER A 107 -10.35 5.16 -0.58
N TRP A 108 -11.17 5.01 0.47
CA TRP A 108 -12.62 5.25 0.43
C TRP A 108 -13.13 5.73 1.78
N VAL A 109 -14.38 6.22 1.79
CA VAL A 109 -15.05 6.72 3.00
C VAL A 109 -16.23 5.81 3.38
N ARG A 110 -16.41 5.56 4.67
CA ARG A 110 -17.61 4.93 5.23
C ARG A 110 -18.27 5.85 6.23
N ARG A 111 -19.52 6.23 5.99
CA ARG A 111 -20.34 7.04 6.91
C ARG A 111 -20.98 6.11 7.92
N VAL A 112 -20.26 5.83 9.01
CA VAL A 112 -20.75 5.04 10.14
C VAL A 112 -20.51 5.79 11.44
N GLY A 113 -21.45 5.69 12.36
CA GLY A 113 -21.34 6.29 13.69
C GLY A 113 -20.45 5.48 14.64
N PRO A 114 -20.11 6.02 15.82
CA PRO A 114 -19.25 5.34 16.80
C PRO A 114 -19.74 3.94 17.20
N HIS A 115 -21.06 3.74 17.33
CA HIS A 115 -21.68 2.47 17.70
C HIS A 115 -21.52 1.36 16.64
N GLN A 116 -21.18 1.71 15.39
CA GLN A 116 -20.97 0.76 14.29
C GLN A 116 -19.49 0.44 14.03
N ARG A 117 -18.56 1.01 14.82
CA ARG A 117 -17.13 0.84 14.57
C ARG A 117 -16.70 -0.62 14.67
N GLU A 118 -17.19 -1.37 15.68
CA GLU A 118 -16.86 -2.79 15.80
C GLU A 118 -17.39 -3.64 14.64
N ALA A 119 -18.62 -3.38 14.20
CA ALA A 119 -19.18 -4.04 13.03
C ALA A 119 -18.35 -3.74 11.77
N LEU A 120 -17.91 -2.48 11.60
CA LEU A 120 -17.02 -2.11 10.50
C LEU A 120 -15.67 -2.83 10.63
N ARG A 121 -15.07 -2.92 11.82
CA ARG A 121 -13.82 -3.68 12.01
C ARG A 121 -13.95 -5.13 11.57
N ALA A 122 -15.02 -5.80 11.99
CA ALA A 122 -15.29 -7.19 11.61
C ALA A 122 -15.41 -7.33 10.08
N GLN A 123 -16.14 -6.42 9.43
CA GLN A 123 -16.26 -6.41 7.97
C GLN A 123 -14.91 -6.20 7.26
N LEU A 124 -14.07 -5.31 7.77
CA LEU A 124 -12.74 -5.05 7.20
C LEU A 124 -11.80 -6.24 7.35
N ARG A 125 -11.81 -6.90 8.52
CA ARG A 125 -11.09 -8.16 8.72
C ARG A 125 -11.56 -9.23 7.75
N GLN A 126 -12.87 -9.44 7.65
CA GLN A 126 -13.43 -10.42 6.71
C GLN A 126 -12.99 -10.12 5.26
N ARG A 127 -12.99 -8.85 4.85
CA ARG A 127 -12.54 -8.45 3.51
C ARG A 127 -11.06 -8.78 3.28
N LEU A 128 -10.21 -8.59 4.27
CA LEU A 128 -8.79 -8.95 4.20
C LEU A 128 -8.62 -10.48 4.13
N GLU A 129 -9.34 -11.23 4.97
CA GLU A 129 -9.26 -12.69 5.00
C GLU A 129 -9.75 -13.36 3.72
N VAL A 130 -10.76 -12.80 3.05
CA VAL A 130 -11.15 -13.25 1.70
C VAL A 130 -9.98 -13.14 0.72
N ARG A 131 -9.17 -12.08 0.81
CA ARG A 131 -7.99 -11.90 -0.05
C ARG A 131 -6.85 -12.83 0.35
N VAL A 132 -6.68 -13.11 1.64
CA VAL A 132 -5.73 -14.14 2.12
C VAL A 132 -6.09 -15.49 1.50
N ALA A 133 -7.36 -15.90 1.59
CA ALA A 133 -7.83 -17.15 1.02
C ALA A 133 -7.61 -17.22 -0.50
N GLN A 134 -7.85 -16.11 -1.23
CA GLN A 134 -7.56 -16.03 -2.66
C GLN A 134 -6.08 -16.24 -2.98
N ARG A 135 -5.17 -15.59 -2.23
CA ARG A 135 -3.72 -15.76 -2.41
C ARG A 135 -3.27 -17.18 -2.09
N GLN A 136 -3.78 -17.76 -1.01
CA GLN A 136 -3.48 -19.15 -0.65
C GLN A 136 -3.95 -20.12 -1.73
N HIS A 137 -5.16 -19.91 -2.27
CA HIS A 137 -5.68 -20.73 -3.36
C HIS A 137 -4.81 -20.63 -4.62
N GLN A 138 -4.40 -19.43 -5.02
CA GLN A 138 -3.49 -19.21 -6.15
C GLN A 138 -2.14 -19.90 -5.94
N LYS A 139 -1.56 -19.80 -4.74
CA LYS A 139 -0.31 -20.52 -4.40
C LYS A 139 -0.48 -22.02 -4.53
N ASN A 140 -1.59 -22.57 -4.04
CA ASN A 140 -1.85 -24.00 -4.12
C ASN A 140 -2.07 -24.48 -5.56
N GLN A 141 -2.76 -23.70 -6.40
CA GLN A 141 -2.91 -24.00 -7.84
C GLN A 141 -1.55 -24.05 -8.55
N LEU A 142 -0.68 -23.06 -8.32
CA LEU A 142 0.66 -23.03 -8.91
C LEU A 142 1.53 -24.23 -8.51
N VAL A 143 1.39 -24.72 -7.28
CA VAL A 143 2.10 -25.93 -6.80
C VAL A 143 1.58 -27.19 -7.50
N MET A 144 0.27 -27.30 -7.70
CA MET A 144 -0.34 -28.44 -8.40
C MET A 144 0.08 -28.51 -9.86
N ASP A 145 0.09 -27.36 -10.55
CA ASP A 145 0.52 -27.27 -11.96
C ASP A 145 2.00 -27.66 -12.12
N PHE A 146 2.87 -27.25 -11.20
CA PHE A 146 4.28 -27.63 -11.20
C PHE A 146 4.50 -29.14 -11.05
N ASN A 147 3.74 -29.79 -10.17
CA ASN A 147 3.84 -31.23 -9.94
C ASN A 147 3.33 -32.06 -11.13
N GLN A 148 2.32 -31.58 -11.86
CA GLN A 148 1.85 -32.25 -13.07
C GLN A 148 2.86 -32.18 -14.23
N VAL A 149 3.56 -31.04 -14.37
CA VAL A 149 4.62 -30.88 -15.38
C VAL A 149 5.85 -31.74 -15.09
N GLN A 150 6.17 -32.03 -13.82
CA GLN A 150 7.28 -32.93 -13.46
C GLN A 150 6.92 -34.42 -13.55
N ALA A 151 5.64 -34.76 -13.48
CA ALA A 151 5.15 -36.14 -13.57
C ALA A 151 4.84 -36.58 -15.02
N SER A 152 5.00 -35.69 -15.99
CA SER A 152 4.83 -35.93 -17.43
C SER A 152 6.17 -36.03 -18.14
#